data_AF-G9FSH7-F1
#
_entry.id   AF-G9FSH7-F1
#
_cell.length_a   1.000
_cell.length_b   1.000
_cell.length_c   1.000
_cell.angle_alpha   90.00
_cell.angle_beta   90.00
_cell.angle_gamma   90.00
#
_symmetry.space_group_name_H-M   'P 1'
#
loop_
_entity.id
_entity.type
_entity.pdbx_description
1 polymer ?
#
loop_
_entity_poly.entity_id
_entity_poly.type
_entity_poly.pdbx_seq_one_letter_code
_entity_poly.pdbx_strand_id
1 'polypeptide(L)' 'CGKSCRFRWLNYLKPDIKRGNLSPEEQFLILEPHSKWGNRWSRIAQH' A
#
# COMPACT_ATOMS: atom_id res chain seq x y z
N CYS A 1 -18.59 -15.79 4.23
CA CYS A 1 -18.54 -15.01 2.98
C CYS A 1 -18.13 -13.53 3.13
N GLY A 2 -18.21 -12.88 4.32
CA GLY A 2 -17.90 -11.44 4.45
C GLY A 2 -16.41 -11.02 4.44
N LYS A 3 -15.46 -11.95 4.61
CA LYS A 3 -14.01 -11.62 4.58
C LYS A 3 -13.53 -11.23 3.19
N SER A 4 -14.10 -11.80 2.13
CA SER A 4 -13.68 -11.51 0.74
C SER A 4 -14.12 -10.11 0.29
N CYS A 5 -15.36 -9.71 0.56
CA CYS A 5 -15.87 -8.39 0.17
C CYS A 5 -15.12 -7.25 0.87
N ARG A 6 -14.88 -7.39 2.18
CA ARG A 6 -14.10 -6.40 2.95
C ARG A 6 -12.66 -6.30 2.46
N PHE A 7 -12.00 -7.43 2.18
CA PHE A 7 -10.64 -7.42 1.63
C PHE A 7 -10.59 -6.79 0.23
N ARG A 8 -11.57 -7.10 -0.64
CA ARG A 8 -11.69 -6.46 -1.96
C ARG A 8 -11.88 -4.96 -1.83
N TRP A 9 -12.71 -4.50 -0.89
CA TRP A 9 -12.88 -3.06 -0.70
C TRP A 9 -11.57 -2.38 -0.29
N LEU A 10 -10.91 -2.90 0.74
CA LEU A 10 -9.70 -2.28 1.30
C LEU A 10 -8.48 -2.30 0.38
N ASN A 11 -8.37 -3.29 -0.52
CA ASN A 11 -7.21 -3.43 -1.40
C ASN A 11 -7.49 -3.00 -2.85
N TYR A 12 -8.76 -2.95 -3.24
CA TYR A 12 -9.13 -2.72 -4.63
C TYR A 12 -10.23 -1.66 -4.80
N LEU A 13 -11.32 -1.64 -4.03
CA LEU A 13 -12.44 -0.74 -4.37
C LEU A 13 -12.41 0.62 -3.66
N LYS A 14 -11.59 0.80 -2.61
CA LYS A 14 -11.51 2.06 -1.88
C LYS A 14 -10.99 3.19 -2.81
N PRO A 15 -11.71 4.31 -2.93
CA PRO A 15 -11.37 5.38 -3.87
C PRO A 15 -10.05 6.10 -3.53
N ASP A 16 -9.59 6.00 -2.27
CA ASP A 16 -8.30 6.54 -1.84
C ASP A 16 -7.09 5.72 -2.33
N ILE A 17 -7.32 4.53 -2.90
CA ILE A 17 -6.23 3.72 -3.47
C ILE A 17 -5.89 4.32 -4.83
N LYS A 18 -4.78 5.05 -4.88
CA LYS A 18 -4.24 5.54 -6.13
C LYS A 18 -3.82 4.36 -7.00
N ARG A 19 -4.47 4.24 -8.14
CA ARG A 19 -4.17 3.25 -9.17
C ARG A 19 -3.52 3.97 -10.33
N GLY A 20 -2.23 3.77 -10.47
CA GLY A 20 -1.43 4.42 -11.49
C GLY A 20 0.04 4.15 -11.26
N ASN A 21 0.88 4.73 -12.09
CA ASN A 21 2.31 4.65 -11.92
C ASN A 21 2.71 5.41 -10.66
N LEU A 22 3.45 4.75 -9.78
CA LEU A 22 4.11 5.42 -8.66
C LEU A 22 5.06 6.46 -9.23
N SER A 23 4.96 7.70 -8.76
CA SER A 23 5.93 8.72 -9.16
C SER A 23 7.33 8.35 -8.61
N PRO A 24 8.41 8.89 -9.19
CA PRO A 24 9.76 8.65 -8.69
C PRO A 24 9.88 9.00 -7.21
N GLU A 25 9.22 10.09 -6.78
CA GLU A 25 9.22 10.52 -5.38
C GLU A 25 8.52 9.50 -4.47
N GLU A 26 7.36 8.95 -4.90
CA GLU A 26 6.65 7.90 -4.17
C GLU A 26 7.49 6.61 -4.07
N GLN A 27 8.28 6.28 -5.09
CA GLN A 27 9.19 5.13 -5.04
C GLN A 27 10.31 5.33 -4.01
N PHE A 28 10.90 6.52 -3.91
CA PHE A 28 11.89 6.81 -2.87
C PHE A 28 11.29 6.74 -1.46
N LEU A 29 10.06 7.25 -1.29
CA LEU A 29 9.32 7.16 -0.03
C LEU A 29 8.99 5.72 0.38
N ILE A 30 8.90 4.79 -0.57
CA ILE A 30 8.74 3.36 -0.26
C ILE A 30 10.08 2.70 0.05
N LEU A 31 11.14 3.05 -0.70
CA LEU A 31 12.47 2.44 -0.57
C LEU A 31 13.13 2.72 0.79
N GLU A 32 13.00 3.92 1.33
CA GLU A 32 13.57 4.28 2.64
C GLU A 32 13.00 3.43 3.79
N PRO A 33 11.68 3.38 4.03
CA PRO A 33 11.09 2.51 5.05
C PRO A 33 11.20 1.03 4.69
N HIS A 34 11.27 0.65 3.42
CA HIS A 34 11.55 -0.74 3.03
C HIS A 34 12.96 -1.18 3.43
N SER A 35 13.96 -0.32 3.29
CA SER A 35 15.32 -0.58 3.80
C SER A 35 15.34 -0.69 5.34
N LYS A 36 14.60 0.19 6.01
CA LYS A 36 14.53 0.22 7.48
C LYS A 36 13.75 -0.95 8.08
N TRP A 37 12.64 -1.33 7.46
CA TRP A 37 11.66 -2.28 8.02
C TRP A 37 11.57 -3.61 7.27
N GLY A 38 12.25 -3.75 6.13
CA GLY A 38 12.18 -4.92 5.26
C GLY A 38 10.77 -5.13 4.68
N ASN A 39 10.39 -6.38 4.45
CA ASN A 39 9.15 -6.77 3.77
C ASN A 39 7.85 -6.56 4.59
N ARG A 40 7.84 -5.62 5.53
CA ARG A 40 6.69 -5.31 6.40
C ARG A 40 5.76 -4.27 5.77
N TRP A 41 5.17 -4.62 4.63
CA TRP A 41 4.31 -3.74 3.84
C TRP A 41 3.12 -3.16 4.60
N SER A 42 2.50 -3.92 5.51
CA SER A 42 1.40 -3.41 6.33
C SER A 42 1.82 -2.23 7.23
N ARG A 43 3.09 -2.18 7.63
CA ARG A 43 3.64 -1.09 8.44
C ARG A 43 4.05 0.08 7.56
N ILE A 44 4.67 -0.19 6.41
CA ILE A 44 5.05 0.83 5.42
C ILE A 44 3.79 1.55 4.92
N ALA A 45 2.69 0.84 4.65
CA ALA A 45 1.43 1.42 4.21
C ALA A 45 0.64 2.17 5.32
N GLN A 46 1.08 2.10 6.58
CA GLN A 46 0.53 2.89 7.69
C GLN A 46 1.32 4.19 7.94
N HIS A 47 2.54 4.30 7.39
CA HIS A 47 3.36 5.51 7.45
C HIS A 47 3.10 6.39 6.23
#